data_AF-A0A3A0CFS2-F1
#
_entry.id   AF-A0A3A0CFS2-F1
#
_cell.length_a   1.000
_cell.length_b   1.000
_cell.length_c   1.000
_cell.angle_alpha   90.00
_cell.angle_beta   90.00
_cell.angle_gamma   90.00
#
_symmetry.space_group_name_H-M   'P 1'
#
loop_
_entity.id
_entity.type
_entity.pdbx_description
1 polymer ?
#
loop_
_entity_poly.entity_id
_entity_poly.type
_entity_poly.pdbx_seq_one_letter_code
_entity_poly.pdbx_strand_id
1 'polypeptide(L)'
;MNPKPVKRRRAIPPARRRRRVSQAGKGTGKPGVRVASPAEIQPLRATIDGLDAQIQRLLARRMALSLTVASRKLALGLPLRDLRREAAIIQTAAARVLAPLERRSVQAVMRKILEVTRTQTRKLKRKAGRG
;
A
#
# COMPACT_ATOMS: atom_id res chain seq x y z
N MET A 1 31.25 -89.06 -44.44
CA MET A 1 32.54 -88.95 -43.74
C MET A 1 33.09 -87.55 -44.08
N ASN A 2 32.94 -86.58 -43.17
CA ASN A 2 33.31 -85.18 -43.41
C ASN A 2 34.21 -84.68 -42.27
N PRO A 3 35.25 -83.87 -42.56
CA PRO A 3 36.39 -83.67 -41.65
C PRO A 3 36.15 -82.64 -40.53
N LYS A 4 36.96 -82.80 -39.48
CA LYS A 4 37.02 -82.06 -38.20
C LYS A 4 37.54 -80.60 -38.34
N PRO A 5 37.34 -79.74 -37.32
CA PRO A 5 37.18 -78.28 -37.45
C PRO A 5 38.48 -77.47 -37.25
N VAL A 6 38.53 -76.27 -37.82
CA VAL A 6 39.63 -75.31 -37.63
C VAL A 6 39.21 -74.20 -36.67
N LYS A 7 39.83 -74.18 -35.49
CA LYS A 7 39.69 -73.13 -34.46
C LYS A 7 40.39 -71.85 -34.92
N ARG A 8 39.69 -70.71 -35.00
CA ARG A 8 40.31 -69.37 -35.06
C ARG A 8 39.94 -68.54 -33.83
N ARG A 9 40.95 -67.84 -33.34
CA ARG A 9 41.08 -67.25 -32.01
C ARG A 9 40.19 -66.02 -31.82
N ARG A 10 39.83 -65.82 -30.55
CA ARG A 10 39.03 -64.74 -29.95
C ARG A 10 39.61 -63.35 -30.24
N ALA A 11 38.73 -62.38 -30.49
CA ALA A 11 38.97 -60.98 -30.15
C ALA A 11 37.92 -60.56 -29.09
N ILE A 12 38.42 -60.08 -27.96
CA ILE A 12 37.67 -59.64 -26.78
C ILE A 12 37.48 -58.12 -26.90
N PRO A 13 36.26 -57.55 -26.88
CA PRO A 13 36.08 -56.12 -26.66
C PRO A 13 36.19 -55.77 -25.17
N PRO A 14 36.80 -54.63 -24.80
CA PRO A 14 37.12 -54.30 -23.42
C PRO A 14 35.89 -53.96 -22.57
N ALA A 15 36.09 -54.15 -21.27
CA ALA A 15 35.11 -54.14 -20.20
C ALA A 15 34.34 -52.82 -20.03
N ARG A 16 33.05 -52.98 -19.73
CA ARG A 16 32.16 -51.97 -19.15
C ARG A 16 32.80 -51.30 -17.94
N ARG A 17 33.10 -50.01 -18.03
CA ARG A 17 33.39 -49.19 -16.84
C ARG A 17 32.06 -48.83 -16.17
N ARG A 18 31.73 -49.54 -15.10
CA ARG A 18 30.61 -49.23 -14.20
C ARG A 18 30.82 -47.89 -13.50
N ARG A 19 29.73 -47.13 -13.43
CA ARG A 19 29.29 -46.23 -12.35
C ARG A 19 30.30 -45.21 -11.78
N ARG A 20 30.01 -43.93 -12.03
CA ARG A 20 29.75 -43.00 -10.92
C ARG A 20 28.30 -42.56 -11.00
N VAL A 21 27.49 -43.17 -10.13
CA VAL A 21 26.18 -42.66 -9.74
C VAL A 21 26.48 -41.40 -8.92
N SER A 22 26.20 -40.21 -9.45
CA SER A 22 26.11 -39.01 -8.64
C SER A 22 24.69 -38.93 -8.08
N GLN A 23 24.45 -39.65 -6.99
CA GLN A 23 23.49 -39.22 -5.96
C GLN A 23 24.01 -37.86 -5.44
N ALA A 24 23.21 -36.84 -5.16
CA ALA A 24 21.84 -36.85 -4.71
C ALA A 24 21.16 -35.52 -5.07
N GLY A 25 19.99 -35.62 -5.70
CA GLY A 25 18.92 -34.66 -5.46
C GLY A 25 18.49 -34.79 -4.01
N LYS A 26 18.82 -33.80 -3.19
CA LYS A 26 18.13 -33.51 -1.94
C LYS A 26 18.03 -31.99 -1.81
N GLY A 27 17.29 -31.41 -2.75
CA GLY A 27 16.67 -30.11 -2.53
C GLY A 27 15.62 -30.27 -1.44
N THR A 28 16.04 -30.33 -0.17
CA THR A 28 15.16 -30.02 0.95
C THR A 28 14.92 -28.51 0.92
N GLY A 29 14.20 -28.06 -0.11
CA GLY A 29 13.54 -26.78 -0.08
C GLY A 29 12.47 -26.88 0.99
N LYS A 30 12.82 -26.49 2.22
CA LYS A 30 11.83 -25.82 3.08
C LYS A 30 11.08 -24.85 2.17
N PRO A 31 9.74 -24.76 2.17
CA PRO A 31 9.04 -23.77 1.38
C PRO A 31 9.59 -22.40 1.79
N GLY A 32 10.54 -21.92 0.99
CA GLY A 32 11.29 -20.71 1.26
C GLY A 32 10.29 -19.60 1.15
N VAL A 33 10.12 -18.86 2.24
CA VAL A 33 9.38 -17.59 2.26
C VAL A 33 9.79 -16.82 1.01
N ARG A 34 8.89 -16.68 0.03
CA ARG A 34 9.15 -15.88 -1.17
C ARG A 34 9.39 -14.47 -0.68
N VAL A 35 10.65 -14.03 -0.69
CA VAL A 35 11.01 -12.66 -0.36
C VAL A 35 10.48 -11.81 -1.50
N ALA A 36 9.51 -10.95 -1.21
CA ALA A 36 8.90 -10.09 -2.21
C ALA A 36 9.99 -9.27 -2.92
N SER A 37 9.97 -9.25 -4.26
CA SER A 37 10.96 -8.50 -5.03
C SER A 37 10.58 -7.01 -5.07
N PRO A 38 11.53 -6.07 -5.19
CA PRO A 38 11.22 -4.64 -5.32
C PRO A 38 10.24 -4.31 -6.46
N ALA A 39 10.18 -5.16 -7.50
CA ALA A 39 9.24 -5.02 -8.61
C ALA A 39 7.77 -5.24 -8.19
N GLU A 40 7.50 -6.03 -7.15
CA GLU A 40 6.16 -6.31 -6.64
C GLU A 40 5.59 -5.16 -5.80
N ILE A 41 6.44 -4.24 -5.31
CA ILE A 41 6.04 -3.08 -4.50
C ILE A 41 5.51 -1.93 -5.37
N GLN A 42 6.06 -1.75 -6.56
CA GLN A 42 5.71 -0.62 -7.43
C GLN A 42 4.23 -0.52 -7.81
N PRO A 43 3.54 -1.61 -8.22
CA PRO A 43 2.11 -1.51 -8.51
C PRO A 43 1.26 -1.13 -7.28
N LEU A 44 1.67 -1.55 -6.08
CA LEU A 44 0.98 -1.17 -4.84
C LEU A 44 1.16 0.32 -4.54
N ARG A 45 2.35 0.87 -4.75
CA ARG A 45 2.61 2.31 -4.61
C ARG A 45 1.79 3.14 -5.59
N ALA A 46 1.75 2.76 -6.86
CA ALA A 46 0.91 3.44 -7.85
C ALA A 46 -0.58 3.43 -7.45
N THR A 47 -1.05 2.35 -6.83
CA THR A 47 -2.41 2.27 -6.28
C THR A 47 -2.62 3.26 -5.13
N ILE A 48 -1.65 3.36 -4.21
CA ILE A 48 -1.66 4.34 -3.11
C ILE A 48 -1.69 5.77 -3.66
N ASP A 49 -0.83 6.09 -4.64
CA ASP A 49 -0.80 7.41 -5.27
C ASP A 49 -2.15 7.78 -5.89
N GLY A 50 -2.82 6.83 -6.52
CA GLY A 50 -4.17 6.99 -7.06
C GLY A 50 -5.22 7.28 -5.98
N LEU A 51 -5.14 6.62 -4.83
CA LEU A 51 -6.00 6.89 -3.67
C LEU A 51 -5.70 8.25 -3.06
N ASP A 52 -4.44 8.61 -2.92
CA ASP A 52 -4.01 9.91 -2.38
C ASP A 52 -4.50 11.06 -3.27
N ALA A 53 -4.46 10.91 -4.59
CA ALA A 53 -5.05 11.88 -5.50
C ALA A 53 -6.57 12.05 -5.28
N GLN A 54 -7.30 10.95 -4.98
CA GLN A 54 -8.72 11.03 -4.62
C GLN A 54 -8.93 11.76 -3.29
N ILE A 55 -8.12 11.44 -2.28
CA ILE A 55 -8.15 12.09 -0.96
C ILE A 55 -7.91 13.61 -1.12
N GLN A 56 -6.91 14.01 -1.90
CA GLN A 56 -6.61 15.42 -2.16
C GLN A 56 -7.78 16.16 -2.82
N ARG A 57 -8.45 15.54 -3.81
CA ARG A 57 -9.65 16.12 -4.44
C ARG A 57 -10.79 16.29 -3.43
N LEU A 58 -11.03 15.31 -2.57
CA LEU A 58 -12.05 15.39 -1.52
C LEU A 58 -11.73 16.49 -0.50
N LEU A 59 -10.46 16.61 -0.10
CA LEU A 59 -10.00 17.66 0.82
C LEU A 59 -10.18 19.06 0.21
N ALA A 60 -9.84 19.24 -1.07
CA ALA A 60 -10.04 20.50 -1.78
C ALA A 60 -11.52 20.90 -1.81
N ARG A 61 -12.42 19.97 -2.17
CA ARG A 61 -13.87 20.21 -2.17
C ARG A 61 -14.39 20.54 -0.77
N ARG A 62 -13.94 19.82 0.26
CA ARG A 62 -14.30 20.09 1.66
C ARG A 62 -13.84 21.48 2.11
N MET A 63 -12.64 21.89 1.70
CA MET A 63 -12.11 23.23 2.02
C MET A 63 -12.93 24.33 1.35
N ALA A 64 -13.28 24.18 0.07
CA ALA A 64 -14.14 25.14 -0.63
C ALA A 64 -15.47 25.36 0.12
N LEU A 65 -16.14 24.26 0.51
CA LEU A 65 -17.36 24.33 1.34
C LEU A 65 -17.12 25.00 2.70
N SER A 66 -15.98 24.72 3.34
CA SER A 66 -15.62 25.34 4.62
C SER A 66 -15.42 26.85 4.51
N LEU A 67 -14.83 27.32 3.40
CA LEU A 67 -14.69 28.74 3.10
C LEU A 67 -16.06 29.38 2.83
N THR A 68 -16.95 28.73 2.09
CA THR A 68 -18.33 29.21 1.89
C THR A 68 -19.07 29.37 3.23
N VAL A 69 -18.98 28.38 4.12
CA VAL A 69 -19.55 28.46 5.46
C VAL A 69 -18.94 29.60 6.26
N ALA A 70 -17.61 29.79 6.19
CA ALA A 70 -16.93 30.88 6.86
C ALA A 70 -17.38 32.25 6.35
N SER A 71 -17.47 32.47 5.03
CA SER A 71 -17.98 33.71 4.44
C SER A 71 -19.39 34.02 4.93
N ARG A 72 -20.30 33.03 4.93
CA ARG A 72 -21.67 33.19 5.42
C ARG A 72 -21.72 33.53 6.91
N LYS A 73 -20.92 32.84 7.74
CA LYS A 73 -20.81 33.15 9.16
C LYS A 73 -20.33 34.59 9.39
N LEU A 74 -19.33 35.04 8.64
CA LEU A 74 -18.83 36.42 8.74
C LEU A 74 -19.91 37.44 8.36
N ALA A 75 -20.64 37.21 7.27
CA ALA A 75 -21.74 38.07 6.85
C ALA A 75 -22.87 38.16 7.89
N LEU A 76 -23.09 37.10 8.65
CA LEU A 76 -24.07 37.03 9.74
C LEU A 76 -23.51 37.42 11.12
N GLY A 77 -22.25 37.86 11.22
CA GLY A 77 -21.61 38.19 12.50
C GLY A 77 -21.38 36.98 13.43
N LEU A 78 -21.47 35.76 12.93
CA LEU A 78 -21.37 34.52 13.71
C LEU A 78 -19.90 34.10 13.94
N PRO A 79 -19.60 33.42 15.07
CA PRO A 79 -18.26 32.94 15.35
C PRO A 79 -17.82 31.87 14.34
N LEU A 80 -16.61 32.04 13.80
CA LEU A 80 -16.00 31.09 12.87
C LEU A 80 -15.74 29.73 13.52
N ARG A 81 -15.31 29.73 14.79
CA ARG A 81 -14.98 28.52 15.54
C ARG A 81 -16.20 28.03 16.33
N ASP A 82 -16.49 26.74 16.20
CA ASP A 82 -17.55 26.06 16.94
C ASP A 82 -16.98 24.75 17.50
N LEU A 83 -16.67 24.77 18.80
CA LEU A 83 -16.02 23.64 19.48
C LEU A 83 -16.92 22.40 19.54
N ARG A 84 -18.23 22.59 19.72
CA ARG A 84 -19.19 21.48 19.80
C ARG A 84 -19.30 20.80 18.44
N ARG A 85 -19.37 21.59 17.36
CA ARG A 85 -19.37 21.05 15.99
C ARG A 85 -18.07 20.34 15.65
N GLU A 86 -16.92 20.92 16.00
CA GLU A 86 -15.61 20.29 15.78
C GLU A 86 -15.49 18.94 16.50
N ALA A 87 -15.92 18.87 17.77
CA ALA A 87 -15.94 17.63 18.54
C ALA A 87 -16.86 16.58 17.90
N ALA A 88 -18.07 16.97 17.49
CA ALA A 88 -19.02 16.06 16.83
C ALA A 88 -18.48 15.48 15.52
N ILE A 89 -17.77 16.28 14.71
CA ILE A 89 -17.13 15.81 13.47
C ILE A 89 -16.09 14.72 13.78
N ILE A 90 -15.23 14.94 14.78
CA ILE A 90 -14.19 13.99 15.17
C ILE A 90 -14.80 12.69 15.70
N GLN A 91 -15.80 12.78 16.58
CA GLN A 91 -16.46 11.61 17.16
C GLN A 91 -17.21 10.81 16.09
N THR A 92 -17.93 11.47 15.19
CA THR A 92 -18.65 10.81 14.09
C THR A 92 -17.68 10.08 13.16
N ALA A 93 -16.55 10.68 12.82
CA ALA A 93 -15.54 10.03 12.00
C ALA A 93 -14.95 8.80 12.71
N ALA A 94 -14.62 8.91 13.99
CA ALA A 94 -14.08 7.81 14.78
C ALA A 94 -15.09 6.65 14.96
N ALA A 95 -16.39 6.94 14.99
CA ALA A 95 -17.44 5.93 15.08
C ALA A 95 -17.59 5.11 13.78
N ARG A 96 -17.20 5.68 12.63
CA ARG A 96 -17.31 5.04 11.31
C ARG A 96 -16.02 4.35 10.85
N VAL A 97 -15.00 4.27 11.71
CA VAL A 97 -13.71 3.68 11.32
C VAL A 97 -13.87 2.20 10.99
N LEU A 98 -13.11 1.76 9.98
CA LEU A 98 -13.01 0.36 9.58
C LEU A 98 -11.54 -0.10 9.69
N ALA A 99 -11.34 -1.37 10.02
CA ALA A 99 -10.01 -1.98 10.01
C ALA A 99 -9.41 -1.92 8.59
N PRO A 100 -8.08 -1.77 8.45
CA PRO A 100 -7.04 -1.81 9.50
C PRO A 100 -6.79 -0.46 10.20
N LEU A 101 -7.61 0.57 9.96
CA LEU A 101 -7.39 1.88 10.55
C LEU A 101 -7.88 1.95 12.00
N GLU A 102 -7.09 2.56 12.88
CA GLU A 102 -7.48 2.72 14.29
C GLU A 102 -8.34 3.97 14.53
N ARG A 103 -9.24 3.89 15.52
CA ARG A 103 -10.05 5.04 15.97
C ARG A 103 -9.20 6.26 16.29
N ARG A 104 -8.08 6.07 16.99
CA ARG A 104 -7.16 7.17 17.38
C ARG A 104 -6.53 7.84 16.15
N SER A 105 -6.14 7.06 15.15
CA SER A 105 -5.59 7.54 13.89
C SER A 105 -6.60 8.38 13.10
N VAL A 106 -7.86 7.93 12.98
CA VAL A 106 -8.93 8.74 12.35
C VAL A 106 -9.10 10.07 13.08
N GLN A 107 -9.15 10.05 14.41
CA GLN A 107 -9.30 11.29 15.17
C GLN A 107 -8.12 12.25 14.93
N ALA A 108 -6.89 11.74 14.86
CA ALA A 108 -5.70 12.54 14.59
C ALA A 108 -5.77 13.22 13.22
N VAL A 109 -6.12 12.46 12.17
CA VAL A 109 -6.32 13.00 10.81
C VAL A 109 -7.40 14.09 10.79
N MET A 110 -8.55 13.82 11.42
CA MET A 110 -9.64 14.80 11.45
C MET A 110 -9.28 16.08 12.21
N ARG A 111 -8.53 15.98 13.32
CA ARG A 111 -8.00 17.16 14.03
C ARG A 111 -7.10 17.99 13.12
N LYS A 112 -6.23 17.36 12.32
CA LYS A 112 -5.35 18.08 11.40
C LYS A 112 -6.12 18.77 10.28
N ILE A 113 -7.11 18.10 9.70
CA ILE A 113 -8.00 18.71 8.69
C ILE A 113 -8.71 19.95 9.27
N LEU A 114 -9.23 19.87 10.50
CA LEU A 114 -9.87 21.00 11.17
C LEU A 114 -8.89 22.13 11.51
N GLU A 115 -7.64 21.81 11.86
CA GLU A 115 -6.57 22.80 12.05
C GLU A 115 -6.29 23.59 10.76
N VAL A 116 -6.08 22.90 9.64
CA VAL A 116 -5.86 23.54 8.33
C VAL A 116 -7.07 24.39 7.94
N THR A 117 -8.28 23.89 8.18
CA THR A 117 -9.53 24.64 7.96
C THR A 117 -9.54 25.96 8.74
N ARG A 118 -9.21 25.94 10.04
CA ARG A 118 -9.15 27.13 10.89
C ARG A 118 -8.11 28.14 10.40
N THR A 119 -6.94 27.67 9.98
CA THR A 119 -5.90 28.54 9.42
C THR A 119 -6.40 29.27 8.18
N GLN A 120 -7.09 28.58 7.27
CA GLN A 120 -7.54 29.16 6.02
C GLN A 120 -8.72 30.13 6.22
N THR A 121 -9.68 29.81 7.09
CA THR A 121 -10.82 30.69 7.38
C THR A 121 -10.40 31.94 8.17
N ARG A 122 -9.36 31.85 9.01
CA ARG A 122 -8.74 33.05 9.62
C ARG A 122 -8.10 33.96 8.59
N LYS A 123 -7.40 33.40 7.59
CA LYS A 123 -6.84 34.19 6.47
C LYS A 123 -7.96 34.91 5.70
N LEU A 124 -9.08 34.24 5.47
CA LEU A 124 -10.27 34.86 4.86
C LEU A 124 -10.79 36.04 5.71
N LYS A 125 -11.00 35.86 7.01
CA LYS A 125 -11.43 36.94 7.92
C LYS A 125 -10.48 38.15 7.87
N ARG A 126 -9.16 37.91 7.87
CA ARG A 126 -8.15 38.98 7.79
C ARG A 126 -8.20 39.75 6.47
N LYS A 127 -8.52 39.09 5.35
CA LYS A 127 -8.70 39.76 4.05
C LYS A 127 -9.98 40.59 4.04
N ALA A 128 -11.07 40.07 4.60
CA ALA A 128 -12.36 40.76 4.64
C ALA A 128 -12.36 42.03 5.51
N GLY A 129 -11.54 42.10 6.56
CA GLY A 129 -11.41 43.30 7.41
C GLY A 129 -10.36 44.32 6.94
N ARG A 130 -9.80 44.15 5.73
CA ARG A 130 -8.79 45.06 5.15
C ARG A 130 -9.28 45.80 3.90
N GLY A 131 -10.50 45.52 3.45
CA GLY A 131 -11.20 46.26 2.39
C GLY A 131 -12.31 47.09 3.01
#